data_AF-A0A813Y3H1-F1
#
_entry.id   AF-A0A813Y3H1-F1
#
_cell.length_a   1.000
_cell.length_b   1.000
_cell.length_c   1.000
_cell.angle_alpha   90.00
_cell.angle_beta   90.00
_cell.angle_gamma   90.00
#
_symmetry.space_group_name_H-M   'P 1'
#
loop_
_entity.id
_entity.type
_entity.pdbx_description
1 polymer ?
#
loop_
_entity_poly.entity_id
_entity_poly.type
_entity_poly.pdbx_seq_one_letter_code
_entity_poly.pdbx_strand_id
1 'polypeptide(L)'
;MASENITIHEDEYKNVTLLNAYTEAEMTQFEEVGGTCSNKDNPDEACCTVRSVVIGLVFVLGMSYLHQWTNFQLTGTFISSALTVVLVYPFGILWAKVVPYAKPFTLKEHGFIMIMTNVAWMYYSTFTYATLSTLKVLELDNLNFAYYFGFVLSIQFLGFGLAGKT
;
A
#
# COMPACT_ATOMS: atom_id res chain seq x y z
N MET A 1 -15.99 -4.34 56.94
CA MET A 1 -15.52 -5.54 56.20
C MET A 1 -16.54 -6.05 55.19
N ALA A 2 -17.82 -6.24 55.53
CA ALA A 2 -18.82 -6.73 54.56
C ALA A 2 -19.24 -5.69 53.49
N SER A 3 -19.37 -4.40 53.83
CA SER A 3 -19.77 -3.37 52.85
C SER A 3 -18.67 -3.03 51.85
N GLU A 4 -17.41 -3.06 52.28
CA GLU A 4 -16.23 -2.75 51.45
C GLU A 4 -16.07 -3.80 50.33
N ASN A 5 -16.31 -5.08 50.63
CA ASN A 5 -16.24 -6.17 49.65
C ASN A 5 -17.33 -6.09 48.56
N ILE A 6 -18.51 -5.53 48.90
CA ILE A 6 -19.63 -5.35 47.95
C ILE A 6 -19.30 -4.22 46.96
N THR A 7 -18.75 -3.12 47.44
CA THR A 7 -18.29 -2.01 46.59
C THR A 7 -17.18 -2.42 45.62
N ILE A 8 -16.22 -3.26 46.05
CA ILE A 8 -15.14 -3.73 45.17
C ILE A 8 -15.70 -4.59 44.01
N HIS A 9 -16.69 -5.44 44.28
CA HIS A 9 -17.34 -6.27 43.25
C HIS A 9 -18.25 -5.46 42.30
N GLU A 10 -18.90 -4.41 42.79
CA GLU A 10 -19.75 -3.54 41.97
C GLU A 10 -18.92 -2.66 41.03
N ASP A 11 -17.78 -2.15 41.50
CA ASP A 11 -16.81 -1.41 40.69
C ASP A 11 -16.18 -2.32 39.61
N GLU A 12 -15.83 -3.56 39.95
CA GLU A 12 -15.32 -4.55 39.00
C GLU A 12 -16.35 -4.88 37.90
N TYR A 13 -17.62 -5.12 38.27
CA TYR A 13 -18.69 -5.37 37.30
C TYR A 13 -18.94 -4.18 36.37
N LYS A 14 -18.88 -2.96 36.90
CA LYS A 14 -19.01 -1.73 36.11
C LYS A 14 -17.86 -1.56 35.13
N ASN A 15 -16.62 -1.90 35.53
CA ASN A 15 -15.45 -1.85 34.66
C ASN A 15 -15.52 -2.88 33.51
N VAL A 16 -15.98 -4.10 33.78
CA VAL A 16 -16.17 -5.13 32.74
C VAL A 16 -17.29 -4.73 31.77
N THR A 17 -18.39 -4.17 32.28
CA THR A 17 -19.50 -3.70 31.45
C THR A 17 -19.07 -2.55 30.54
N LEU A 18 -18.29 -1.60 31.07
CA LEU A 18 -17.70 -0.52 30.28
C LEU A 18 -16.75 -1.07 29.21
N LEU A 19 -15.85 -1.99 29.56
CA LEU A 19 -14.91 -2.62 28.62
C LEU A 19 -15.64 -3.31 27.45
N ASN A 20 -16.72 -4.02 27.73
CA ASN A 20 -17.53 -4.67 26.70
C ASN A 20 -18.24 -3.63 25.81
N ALA A 21 -18.80 -2.56 26.39
CA ALA A 21 -19.42 -1.48 25.61
C ALA A 21 -18.40 -0.75 24.71
N TYR A 22 -17.16 -0.55 25.16
CA TYR A 22 -16.08 -0.03 24.31
C TYR A 22 -15.72 -1.01 23.20
N THR A 23 -15.65 -2.30 23.49
CA THR A 23 -15.32 -3.33 22.49
C THR A 23 -16.41 -3.45 21.43
N GLU A 24 -17.68 -3.42 21.82
CA GLU A 24 -18.82 -3.40 20.89
C GLU A 24 -18.87 -2.10 20.08
N ALA A 25 -18.51 -0.96 20.67
CA ALA A 25 -18.43 0.31 19.96
C ALA A 25 -17.29 0.38 18.93
N GLU A 26 -16.20 -0.37 19.17
CA GLU A 26 -15.11 -0.51 18.21
C GLU A 26 -15.45 -1.52 17.10
N MET A 27 -16.35 -2.47 17.34
CA MET A 27 -16.73 -3.46 16.33
C MET A 27 -17.63 -2.86 15.25
N THR A 28 -17.44 -3.36 14.04
CA THR A 28 -18.32 -3.03 12.92
C THR A 28 -19.77 -3.41 13.23
N GLN A 29 -20.70 -2.54 12.83
CA GLN A 29 -22.15 -2.74 12.99
C GLN A 29 -22.68 -3.95 12.20
N PHE A 30 -21.89 -4.45 11.24
CA PHE A 30 -22.19 -5.60 10.40
C PHE A 30 -21.30 -6.78 10.79
N GLU A 31 -21.92 -7.85 11.31
CA GLU A 31 -21.26 -9.09 11.76
C GLU A 31 -20.44 -9.74 10.63
N GLU A 32 -20.95 -9.71 9.40
CA GLU A 32 -20.27 -10.24 8.22
C GLU A 32 -18.95 -9.51 7.92
N VAL A 33 -18.83 -8.24 8.30
CA VAL A 33 -17.58 -7.48 8.18
C VAL A 33 -16.68 -7.77 9.38
N GLY A 34 -17.26 -7.98 10.56
CA GLY A 34 -16.54 -8.26 11.80
C GLY A 34 -15.83 -9.61 11.81
N GLY A 35 -16.34 -10.57 11.05
CA GLY A 35 -15.69 -11.86 10.87
C GLY A 35 -14.55 -11.87 9.83
N THR A 36 -14.40 -10.83 9.01
CA THR A 36 -13.43 -10.82 7.89
C THR A 36 -12.03 -10.34 8.29
N CYS A 37 -11.96 -9.47 9.30
CA CYS A 37 -10.71 -8.93 9.83
C CYS A 37 -10.78 -8.89 11.35
N SER A 38 -9.67 -9.14 12.03
CA SER A 38 -9.61 -8.89 13.47
C SER A 38 -9.79 -7.40 13.72
N ASN A 39 -10.68 -7.04 14.64
CA ASN A 39 -10.98 -5.65 14.95
C ASN A 39 -9.80 -4.94 15.64
N LYS A 40 -8.90 -5.72 16.26
CA LYS A 40 -7.76 -5.19 17.00
C LYS A 40 -6.49 -5.37 16.19
N ASP A 41 -5.83 -4.26 15.88
CA ASP A 41 -4.54 -4.30 15.21
C ASP A 41 -3.46 -4.85 16.15
N ASN A 42 -2.67 -5.81 15.68
CA ASN A 42 -1.56 -6.40 16.43
C ASN A 42 -0.26 -5.62 16.14
N PRO A 43 0.28 -4.84 17.10
CA PRO A 43 1.45 -3.99 16.86
C PRO A 43 2.75 -4.78 16.63
N ASP A 44 2.81 -6.05 17.04
CA ASP A 44 4.01 -6.89 16.92
C ASP A 44 4.17 -7.53 15.53
N GLU A 45 3.14 -7.44 14.68
CA GLU A 45 3.19 -7.94 13.32
C GLU A 45 4.04 -7.06 12.41
N ALA A 46 5.00 -7.68 11.73
CA ALA A 46 5.90 -6.98 10.83
C ALA A 46 5.17 -6.48 9.57
N CYS A 47 5.20 -5.17 9.34
CA CYS A 47 4.61 -4.54 8.15
C CYS A 47 5.64 -4.30 7.03
N CYS A 48 6.77 -3.67 7.38
CA CYS A 48 7.87 -3.39 6.45
C CYS A 48 8.97 -4.45 6.59
N THR A 49 8.85 -5.53 5.83
CA THR A 49 9.90 -6.56 5.76
C THR A 49 10.66 -6.43 4.44
N VAL A 50 11.87 -6.97 4.40
CA VAL A 50 12.65 -7.02 3.15
C VAL A 50 11.89 -7.77 2.05
N ARG A 51 11.13 -8.81 2.41
CA ARG A 51 10.26 -9.53 1.49
C ARG A 51 9.20 -8.61 0.86
N SER A 52 8.47 -7.85 1.66
CA SER A 52 7.39 -7.00 1.14
C SER A 52 7.94 -5.89 0.24
N VAL A 53 9.11 -5.34 0.56
CA VAL A 53 9.81 -4.37 -0.29
C VAL A 53 10.27 -5.00 -1.62
N VAL A 54 10.87 -6.19 -1.60
CA VAL A 54 11.37 -6.85 -2.82
C VAL A 54 10.22 -7.25 -3.75
N ILE A 55 9.19 -7.91 -3.20
CA ILE A 55 8.00 -8.29 -3.98
C ILE A 55 7.31 -7.03 -4.51
N GLY A 56 7.13 -6.01 -3.66
CA GLY A 56 6.56 -4.73 -4.05
C GLY A 56 7.33 -4.06 -5.19
N LEU A 57 8.66 -4.01 -5.12
CA LEU A 57 9.49 -3.43 -6.19
C LEU A 57 9.35 -4.19 -7.52
N VAL A 58 9.29 -5.52 -7.48
CA VAL A 58 9.10 -6.33 -8.70
C VAL A 58 7.76 -6.00 -9.36
N PHE A 59 6.69 -5.93 -8.57
CA PHE A 59 5.36 -5.58 -9.09
C PHE A 59 5.27 -4.12 -9.54
N VAL A 60 5.89 -3.18 -8.83
CA VAL A 60 5.95 -1.77 -9.22
C VAL A 60 6.67 -1.60 -10.56
N LEU A 61 7.86 -2.19 -10.72
CA LEU A 61 8.62 -2.12 -11.97
C LEU A 61 7.87 -2.79 -13.14
N GLY A 62 7.30 -3.97 -12.90
CA GLY A 62 6.52 -4.70 -13.91
C GLY A 62 5.29 -3.91 -14.36
N MET A 63 4.52 -3.38 -13.41
CA MET A 63 3.33 -2.57 -13.72
C MET A 63 3.70 -1.28 -14.43
N SER A 64 4.69 -0.52 -13.96
CA SER A 64 5.13 0.71 -14.64
C SER A 64 5.65 0.44 -16.05
N TYR A 65 6.35 -0.67 -16.27
CA TYR A 65 6.81 -1.05 -17.60
C TYR A 65 5.65 -1.38 -18.56
N LEU A 66 4.71 -2.23 -18.12
CA LEU A 66 3.52 -2.57 -18.92
C LEU A 66 2.70 -1.32 -19.23
N HIS A 67 2.59 -0.41 -18.27
CA HIS A 67 1.89 0.84 -18.45
C HIS A 67 2.58 1.77 -19.46
N GLN A 68 3.89 1.92 -19.36
CA GLN A 68 4.63 2.73 -20.31
C GLN A 68 4.58 2.13 -21.71
N TRP A 69 4.54 0.80 -21.82
CA TRP A 69 4.34 0.12 -23.10
C TRP A 69 2.99 0.47 -23.71
N THR A 70 1.88 0.31 -22.98
CA THR A 70 0.54 0.54 -23.54
C THR A 70 0.33 1.97 -24.02
N ASN A 71 1.03 2.94 -23.43
CA ASN A 71 1.04 4.32 -23.88
C ASN A 71 1.59 4.51 -25.32
N PHE A 72 2.52 3.66 -25.77
CA PHE A 72 3.03 3.72 -27.15
C PHE A 72 2.08 3.09 -28.19
N GLN A 73 0.99 2.46 -27.75
CA GLN A 73 0.01 1.82 -28.63
C GLN A 73 -1.16 2.77 -28.92
N LEU A 74 -1.66 2.74 -30.16
CA LEU A 74 -2.85 3.51 -30.59
C LEU A 74 -4.13 3.11 -29.85
N THR A 75 -4.21 1.88 -29.34
CA THR A 75 -5.32 1.37 -28.53
C THR A 75 -4.73 0.71 -27.30
N GLY A 76 -4.43 1.51 -26.28
CA GLY A 76 -3.84 1.04 -25.03
C GLY A 76 -4.81 0.19 -24.22
N THR A 77 -4.34 -0.98 -23.77
CA THR A 77 -5.09 -1.82 -22.81
C THR A 77 -4.94 -1.26 -21.40
N PHE A 78 -6.06 -1.12 -20.68
CA PHE A 78 -6.07 -0.68 -19.30
C PHE A 78 -5.99 -1.88 -18.37
N ILE A 79 -4.86 -2.05 -17.70
CA ILE A 79 -4.65 -3.13 -16.72
C ILE A 79 -5.18 -2.67 -15.37
N SER A 80 -5.96 -3.52 -14.68
CA SER A 80 -6.63 -3.16 -13.41
C SER A 80 -5.82 -3.48 -12.12
N SER A 81 -5.96 -2.75 -10.99
CA SER A 81 -4.98 -2.69 -9.87
C SER A 81 -5.39 -3.74 -8.85
N ALA A 82 -6.68 -4.04 -8.88
CA ALA A 82 -7.26 -5.31 -8.50
C ALA A 82 -6.47 -6.51 -9.03
N LEU A 83 -5.91 -6.48 -10.25
CA LEU A 83 -5.10 -7.60 -10.74
C LEU A 83 -3.85 -7.79 -9.87
N THR A 84 -3.21 -6.68 -9.47
CA THR A 84 -2.08 -6.74 -8.56
C THR A 84 -2.47 -7.32 -7.20
N VAL A 85 -3.64 -6.97 -6.64
CA VAL A 85 -4.14 -7.58 -5.37
C VAL A 85 -4.16 -9.09 -5.48
N VAL A 86 -4.75 -9.59 -6.56
CA VAL A 86 -4.91 -11.02 -6.77
C VAL A 86 -3.56 -11.71 -7.00
N LEU A 87 -2.63 -11.06 -7.71
CA LEU A 87 -1.31 -11.62 -8.00
C LEU A 87 -0.35 -11.58 -6.80
N VAL A 88 -0.43 -10.59 -5.92
CA VAL A 88 0.53 -10.48 -4.80
C VAL A 88 0.35 -11.63 -3.80
N TYR A 89 -0.87 -12.12 -3.60
CA TYR A 89 -1.15 -13.21 -2.67
C TYR A 89 -0.39 -14.53 -3.00
N PRO A 90 -0.48 -15.11 -4.22
CA PRO A 90 0.25 -16.32 -4.55
C PRO A 90 1.78 -16.10 -4.54
N PHE A 91 2.27 -14.91 -4.90
CA PHE A 91 3.70 -14.59 -4.82
C PHE A 91 4.20 -14.48 -3.38
N GLY A 92 3.40 -13.95 -2.46
CA GLY A 92 3.71 -13.91 -1.03
C GLY A 92 3.82 -15.32 -0.42
N ILE A 93 2.91 -16.23 -0.80
CA ILE A 93 2.97 -17.64 -0.40
C ILE A 93 4.18 -18.34 -1.02
N LEU A 94 4.46 -18.10 -2.30
CA LEU A 94 5.60 -18.70 -2.99
C LEU A 94 6.92 -18.29 -2.32
N TRP A 95 7.06 -17.02 -1.95
CA TRP A 95 8.24 -16.55 -1.21
C TRP A 95 8.42 -17.28 0.13
N ALA A 96 7.33 -17.49 0.87
CA ALA A 96 7.38 -18.24 2.13
C ALA A 96 7.81 -19.71 1.93
N LYS A 97 7.60 -20.28 0.73
CA LYS A 97 8.08 -21.62 0.38
C LYS A 97 9.53 -21.65 -0.10
N VAL A 98 10.02 -20.58 -0.72
CA VAL A 98 11.37 -20.51 -1.30
C VAL A 98 12.43 -20.12 -0.27
N VAL A 99 12.09 -19.23 0.67
CA VAL A 99 13.05 -18.74 1.68
C VAL A 99 12.95 -19.58 2.96
N PRO A 100 14.04 -20.27 3.38
CA PRO A 100 14.03 -21.02 4.63
C PRO A 100 13.87 -20.08 5.82
N TYR A 101 13.08 -20.48 6.82
CA TYR A 101 12.74 -19.69 8.02
C TYR A 101 11.94 -18.41 7.77
N ALA A 102 11.34 -18.24 6.59
CA ALA A 102 10.42 -17.13 6.34
C ALA A 102 9.17 -17.25 7.22
N LYS A 103 8.86 -16.18 7.95
CA LYS A 103 7.58 -16.04 8.65
C LYS A 103 6.42 -16.09 7.65
N PRO A 104 5.23 -16.55 8.05
CA PRO A 104 4.04 -16.52 7.21
C PRO A 104 3.80 -15.11 6.65
N PHE A 105 3.18 -15.04 5.47
CA PHE A 105 2.84 -13.77 4.84
C PHE A 105 1.70 -13.11 5.60
N THR A 106 1.95 -11.92 6.15
CA THR A 106 0.98 -11.19 6.98
C THR A 106 0.06 -10.32 6.13
N LEU A 107 -1.14 -10.01 6.65
CA LEU A 107 -2.07 -9.09 5.99
C LEU A 107 -1.46 -7.69 5.84
N LYS A 108 -0.61 -7.27 6.77
CA LYS A 108 0.10 -5.98 6.74
C LYS A 108 1.09 -5.88 5.59
N GLU A 109 1.91 -6.91 5.39
CA GLU A 109 2.83 -6.97 4.24
C GLU A 109 2.07 -6.96 2.91
N HIS A 110 0.93 -7.66 2.84
CA HIS A 110 0.06 -7.63 1.66
C HIS A 110 -0.46 -6.23 1.39
N GLY A 111 -1.02 -5.56 2.41
CA GLY A 111 -1.51 -4.19 2.30
C GLY A 111 -0.40 -3.20 1.91
N PHE A 112 0.81 -3.36 2.46
CA PHE A 112 1.95 -2.53 2.11
C PHE A 112 2.34 -2.65 0.63
N ILE A 113 2.43 -3.87 0.09
CA ILE A 113 2.69 -4.10 -1.34
C ILE A 113 1.58 -3.50 -2.21
N MET A 114 0.34 -3.56 -1.75
CA MET A 114 -0.80 -2.98 -2.45
C MET A 114 -0.72 -1.47 -2.57
N ILE A 115 -0.31 -0.78 -1.51
CA ILE A 115 -0.11 0.66 -1.54
C ILE A 115 1.00 1.00 -2.54
N MET A 116 2.15 0.32 -2.47
CA MET A 116 3.27 0.54 -3.39
C MET A 116 2.85 0.40 -4.86
N THR A 117 2.08 -0.64 -5.17
CA THR A 117 1.70 -0.90 -6.57
C THR A 117 0.59 0.01 -7.08
N ASN A 118 -0.32 0.46 -6.20
CA ASN A 118 -1.31 1.47 -6.58
C ASN A 118 -0.66 2.81 -6.97
N VAL A 119 0.49 3.16 -6.40
CA VAL A 119 1.24 4.37 -6.83
C VAL A 119 1.80 4.19 -8.24
N ALA A 120 2.26 2.98 -8.59
CA ALA A 120 2.80 2.65 -9.91
C ALA A 120 1.76 2.66 -11.04
N TRP A 121 0.48 2.65 -10.67
CA TRP A 121 -0.64 2.56 -11.59
C TRP A 121 -0.85 3.79 -12.46
N MET A 122 -0.56 5.01 -11.99
CA MET A 122 -1.14 6.23 -12.56
C MET A 122 -1.09 6.28 -14.11
N TYR A 123 -2.27 6.26 -14.76
CA TYR A 123 -2.45 6.01 -16.21
C TYR A 123 -1.83 7.05 -17.13
N TYR A 124 -1.63 8.25 -16.58
CA TYR A 124 -0.88 9.27 -17.25
C TYR A 124 0.54 9.22 -16.71
N SER A 125 1.40 8.47 -17.40
CA SER A 125 2.81 8.88 -17.50
C SER A 125 2.84 10.21 -18.27
N THR A 126 2.26 11.26 -17.68
CA THR A 126 2.34 12.63 -18.12
C THR A 126 3.80 13.02 -18.23
N PHE A 127 4.69 12.41 -17.46
CA PHE A 127 6.09 12.80 -17.41
C PHE A 127 6.85 12.55 -18.69
N THR A 128 6.78 11.37 -19.32
CA THR A 128 7.51 11.15 -20.59
C THR A 128 6.93 11.99 -21.73
N TYR A 129 5.60 12.01 -21.88
CA TYR A 129 4.96 12.79 -22.95
C TYR A 129 5.06 14.29 -22.72
N ALA A 130 4.79 14.78 -21.51
CA ALA A 130 4.92 16.19 -21.17
C ALA A 130 6.37 16.64 -21.22
N THR A 131 7.34 15.82 -20.79
CA THR A 131 8.76 16.19 -20.93
C THR A 131 9.15 16.29 -22.40
N LEU A 132 8.74 15.34 -23.26
CA LEU A 132 8.98 15.43 -24.70
C LEU A 132 8.28 16.64 -25.34
N SER A 133 7.03 16.94 -24.96
CA SER A 133 6.32 18.10 -25.50
C SER A 133 6.87 19.43 -24.99
N THR A 134 7.20 19.53 -23.70
CA THR A 134 7.77 20.73 -23.08
C THR A 134 9.16 21.01 -23.65
N LEU A 135 9.98 19.99 -23.92
CA LEU A 135 11.30 20.19 -24.51
C LEU A 135 11.22 20.58 -25.99
N LYS A 136 10.23 20.06 -26.73
CA LYS A 136 9.90 20.55 -28.08
C LYS A 136 9.44 22.01 -28.08
N VAL A 137 8.62 22.41 -27.11
CA VAL A 137 8.16 23.81 -26.94
C VAL A 137 9.31 24.74 -26.57
N LEU A 138 10.30 24.25 -25.83
CA LEU A 138 11.51 24.99 -25.46
C LEU A 138 12.61 24.95 -26.53
N GLU A 139 12.36 24.37 -27.71
CA GLU A 139 13.31 24.21 -28.82
C GLU A 139 14.61 23.44 -28.44
N LEU A 140 14.54 22.60 -27.40
CA LEU A 140 15.67 21.81 -26.88
C LEU A 140 15.59 20.36 -27.39
N ASP A 141 15.67 20.19 -28.71
CA ASP A 141 15.41 18.90 -29.38
C ASP A 141 16.58 17.88 -29.35
N ASN A 142 17.79 18.29 -28.93
CA ASN A 142 19.00 17.45 -28.98
C ASN A 142 19.72 17.34 -27.63
N LEU A 143 19.02 16.86 -26.59
CA LEU A 143 19.62 16.66 -25.27
C LEU A 143 20.02 15.20 -25.05
N ASN A 144 21.00 14.98 -24.17
CA ASN A 144 21.42 13.63 -23.79
C ASN A 144 20.34 12.94 -22.93
N PHE A 145 20.26 11.61 -23.00
CA PHE A 145 19.36 10.79 -22.17
C PHE A 145 19.40 11.17 -20.68
N ALA A 146 20.61 11.42 -20.14
CA ALA A 146 20.81 11.80 -18.75
C ALA A 146 20.06 13.09 -18.36
N TYR A 147 19.89 14.03 -19.30
CA TYR A 147 19.13 15.26 -19.05
C TYR A 147 17.64 14.97 -18.92
N TYR A 148 17.05 14.19 -19.85
CA TYR A 148 15.65 13.78 -19.76
C TYR A 148 15.36 13.01 -18.47
N PHE A 149 16.25 12.09 -18.11
CA PHE A 149 16.13 11.32 -16.88
C PHE A 149 16.22 12.18 -15.61
N GLY A 150 17.21 13.09 -15.55
CA GLY A 150 17.38 14.00 -14.42
C GLY A 150 16.24 15.01 -14.27
N PHE A 151 15.70 15.49 -15.39
CA PHE A 151 14.56 16.42 -15.40
C PHE A 151 13.29 15.74 -14.88
N VAL A 152 12.97 14.53 -15.37
CA VAL A 152 11.83 13.75 -14.89
C VAL A 152 11.95 13.46 -13.39
N LEU A 153 13.12 12.99 -12.94
CA LEU A 153 13.35 12.74 -11.51
C LEU A 153 13.13 13.99 -10.65
N SER A 154 13.59 15.14 -11.11
CA SER A 154 13.45 16.39 -10.38
C SER A 154 11.97 16.75 -10.17
N ILE A 155 11.13 16.64 -11.20
CA ILE A 155 9.70 16.95 -11.08
C ILE A 155 8.96 15.90 -10.22
N GLN A 156 9.34 14.61 -10.31
CA GLN A 156 8.80 13.57 -9.42
C GLN A 156 9.09 13.85 -7.95
N PHE A 157 10.35 14.16 -7.61
CA PHE A 157 10.73 14.46 -6.23
C PHE A 157 10.11 15.75 -5.73
N LEU A 158 9.96 16.77 -6.59
CA LEU A 158 9.21 17.98 -6.25
C LEU A 158 7.74 17.67 -5.93
N GLY A 159 7.08 16.86 -6.76
CA GLY A 159 5.69 16.47 -6.58
C GLY A 159 5.46 15.72 -5.26
N PHE A 160 6.27 14.69 -4.98
CA PHE A 160 6.19 13.95 -3.72
C PHE A 160 6.60 14.79 -2.51
N GLY A 161 7.59 15.67 -2.66
CA GLY A 161 8.05 16.57 -1.61
C GLY A 161 7.01 17.62 -1.20
N LEU A 162 6.20 18.11 -2.15
CA LEU A 162 5.11 19.05 -1.87
C LEU A 162 3.89 18.35 -1.26
N ALA A 163 3.58 17.11 -1.67
CA ALA A 163 2.42 16.37 -1.17
C ALA A 163 2.48 16.09 0.35
N GLY A 164 3.67 15.99 0.94
CA GLY A 164 3.86 15.70 2.36
C GLY A 164 3.74 16.91 3.31
N LYS A 165 3.45 18.13 2.82
CA LYS A 165 3.37 19.36 3.64
C LYS A 165 1.95 19.74 4.11
N THR A 166 1.03 18.77 4.18
CA THR A 166 -0.34 18.96 4.69
C THR A 166 -0.55 18.10 5.93
#